data_AF-A0A3S0IIQ5-F1
#
_entry.id   AF-A0A3S0IIQ5-F1
#
_cell.length_a   1.000
_cell.length_b   1.000
_cell.length_c   1.000
_cell.angle_alpha   90.00
_cell.angle_beta   90.00
_cell.angle_gamma   90.00
#
_symmetry.space_group_name_H-M   'P 1'
#
loop_
_entity.id
_entity.type
_entity.pdbx_description
1 polymer ?
#
loop_
_entity_poly.entity_id
_entity_poly.type
_entity_poly.pdbx_seq_one_letter_code
_entity_poly.pdbx_strand_id
1 'polypeptide(L)'
;MAVKAWIAAHTGLPAFYSPAPARIVAGDRIIADGTRPVCVSDGLARLGVATTYLVDGVPVVLTRPAGPREGAIVADRYGRTVPGLVAVANDDPVSWDPGVSRTGHITRWPMVRPLATGTSLVLLEDPTLEASLWDILRQRAPLVIGPARETPGVPLRLVTLDAVSRQRIGMRGELEFQLGWTECPASQGTGAVPVVTWGEYEARYGTWTTGAYTDVLHDLAGMPV
;
A
#
# COMPACT_ATOMS: atom_id res chain seq x y z
N MET A 1 -1.68 -17.04 -23.73
CA MET A 1 -1.20 -17.52 -22.42
C MET A 1 -2.08 -16.90 -21.35
N ALA A 2 -2.49 -17.66 -20.34
CA ALA A 2 -3.35 -17.15 -19.28
C ALA A 2 -2.51 -16.35 -18.27
N VAL A 3 -3.04 -15.19 -17.87
CA VAL A 3 -2.49 -14.43 -16.74
C VAL A 3 -2.71 -15.25 -15.47
N LYS A 4 -1.67 -15.44 -14.67
CA LYS A 4 -1.77 -16.04 -13.33
C LYS A 4 -2.20 -14.97 -12.34
N ALA A 5 -3.16 -15.29 -11.49
CA ALA A 5 -3.70 -14.39 -10.47
C ALA A 5 -3.84 -15.15 -9.15
N TRP A 6 -3.30 -14.62 -8.05
CA TRP A 6 -3.30 -15.29 -6.75
C TRP A 6 -3.15 -14.29 -5.59
N ILE A 7 -3.22 -14.77 -4.35
CA ILE A 7 -2.85 -13.99 -3.16
C ILE A 7 -1.40 -14.35 -2.79
N ALA A 8 -0.49 -13.38 -2.85
CA ALA A 8 0.91 -13.61 -2.54
C ALA A 8 1.10 -14.03 -1.08
N ALA A 9 1.77 -15.16 -0.84
CA ALA A 9 1.84 -15.77 0.48
C ALA A 9 2.55 -14.90 1.53
N HIS A 10 3.60 -14.18 1.14
CA HIS A 10 4.44 -13.38 2.05
C HIS A 10 3.89 -11.98 2.36
N THR A 11 3.09 -11.40 1.46
CA THR A 11 2.54 -10.04 1.62
C THR A 11 1.02 -10.02 1.81
N GLY A 12 0.33 -11.11 1.47
CA GLY A 12 -1.12 -11.19 1.40
C GLY A 12 -1.75 -10.37 0.27
N LEU A 13 -0.96 -9.75 -0.61
CA LEU A 13 -1.49 -8.89 -1.68
C LEU A 13 -2.00 -9.73 -2.86
N PRO A 14 -3.11 -9.31 -3.51
CA PRO A 14 -3.48 -9.81 -4.83
C PRO A 14 -2.34 -9.56 -5.82
N ALA A 15 -1.87 -10.62 -6.47
CA ALA A 15 -0.69 -10.66 -7.32
C ALA A 15 -1.03 -11.24 -8.70
N PHE A 16 -0.33 -10.73 -9.72
CA PHE A 16 -0.53 -11.09 -11.11
C PHE A 16 0.79 -11.30 -11.82
N TYR A 17 0.84 -12.32 -12.67
CA TYR A 17 1.97 -12.61 -13.54
C TYR A 17 1.52 -12.96 -14.96
N SER A 18 2.19 -12.37 -15.95
CA SER A 18 2.03 -12.71 -17.35
C SER A 18 3.35 -12.48 -18.10
N PRO A 19 3.88 -13.47 -18.83
CA PRO A 19 5.06 -13.27 -19.68
C PRO A 19 4.75 -12.44 -20.94
N ALA A 20 3.47 -12.21 -21.26
CA ALA A 20 3.01 -11.35 -22.34
C ALA A 20 2.34 -10.08 -21.78
N PRO A 21 2.24 -9.00 -22.57
CA PRO A 21 1.47 -7.83 -22.16
C PRO A 21 0.03 -8.18 -21.81
N ALA A 22 -0.43 -7.72 -20.65
CA ALA A 22 -1.78 -7.93 -20.16
C ALA A 22 -2.27 -6.69 -19.41
N ARG A 23 -3.52 -6.30 -19.64
CA ARG A 23 -4.15 -5.16 -18.98
C ARG A 23 -4.92 -5.64 -17.76
N ILE A 24 -4.65 -5.02 -16.62
CA ILE A 24 -5.29 -5.36 -15.34
C ILE A 24 -5.84 -4.09 -14.71
N VAL A 25 -7.15 -4.08 -14.46
CA VAL A 25 -7.83 -2.95 -13.81
C VAL A 25 -8.66 -3.42 -12.61
N ALA A 26 -8.74 -2.58 -11.59
CA ALA A 26 -9.55 -2.80 -10.38
C ALA A 26 -10.42 -1.56 -10.15
N GLY A 27 -11.67 -1.61 -10.63
CA GLY A 27 -12.52 -0.41 -10.70
C GLY A 27 -11.93 0.62 -11.66
N ASP A 28 -11.60 1.79 -11.15
CA ASP A 28 -10.96 2.91 -11.86
C ASP A 28 -9.42 2.85 -11.87
N ARG A 29 -8.82 1.96 -11.07
CA ARG A 29 -7.36 1.85 -10.93
C ARG A 29 -6.76 0.94 -12.01
N ILE A 30 -5.74 1.42 -12.70
CA ILE A 30 -4.95 0.64 -13.65
C ILE A 30 -3.76 0.02 -12.90
N ILE A 31 -3.79 -1.30 -12.70
CA ILE A 31 -2.70 -2.03 -12.04
C ILE A 31 -1.61 -2.39 -13.05
N ALA A 32 -2.00 -2.77 -14.27
CA ALA A 32 -1.13 -2.97 -15.42
C ALA A 32 -1.81 -2.42 -16.69
N ASP A 33 -1.06 -1.70 -17.53
CA ASP A 33 -1.61 -0.98 -18.68
C ASP A 33 -1.73 -1.81 -19.97
N GLY A 34 -1.17 -3.03 -19.98
CA GLY A 34 -1.16 -3.91 -21.15
C GLY A 34 -0.05 -3.63 -22.15
N THR A 35 0.98 -2.85 -21.80
CA THR A 35 2.10 -2.53 -22.71
C THR A 35 3.32 -3.44 -22.53
N ARG A 36 3.42 -4.13 -21.38
CA ARG A 36 4.59 -4.94 -20.99
C ARG A 36 4.18 -6.22 -20.27
N PRO A 37 5.06 -7.24 -20.24
CA PRO A 37 4.89 -8.38 -19.33
C PRO A 37 4.61 -7.92 -17.90
N VAL A 38 3.77 -8.68 -17.20
CA VAL A 38 3.24 -8.31 -15.89
C VAL A 38 3.92 -9.12 -14.81
N CYS A 39 4.41 -8.43 -13.78
CA CYS A 39 4.64 -8.99 -12.45
C CYS A 39 4.35 -7.91 -11.43
N VAL A 40 3.13 -7.91 -10.88
CA VAL A 40 2.66 -6.81 -10.03
C VAL A 40 1.67 -7.32 -8.98
N SER A 41 1.67 -6.67 -7.83
CA SER A 41 0.66 -6.80 -6.79
C SER A 41 -0.13 -5.50 -6.63
N ASP A 42 -1.37 -5.61 -6.17
CA ASP A 42 -2.22 -4.48 -5.84
C ASP A 42 -2.06 -4.09 -4.36
N GLY A 43 -1.22 -3.10 -4.08
CA GLY A 43 -0.95 -2.58 -2.73
C GLY A 43 -2.13 -1.84 -2.09
N LEU A 44 -3.08 -1.37 -2.89
CA LEU A 44 -4.29 -0.67 -2.43
C LEU A 44 -5.53 -1.60 -2.40
N ALA A 45 -5.36 -2.90 -2.62
CA ALA A 45 -6.42 -3.87 -2.44
C ALA A 45 -6.95 -3.80 -0.99
N ARG A 46 -8.27 -3.66 -0.87
CA ARG A 46 -8.97 -3.55 0.42
C ARG A 46 -8.89 -4.88 1.18
N LEU A 47 -8.63 -4.81 2.48
CA LEU A 47 -8.49 -5.99 3.34
C LEU A 47 -9.84 -6.58 3.71
N GLY A 48 -10.00 -7.88 3.49
CA GLY A 48 -11.22 -8.63 3.78
C GLY A 48 -12.36 -8.42 2.77
N VAL A 49 -12.14 -7.63 1.72
CA VAL A 49 -13.16 -7.31 0.71
C VAL A 49 -12.78 -7.96 -0.62
N ALA A 50 -13.72 -8.71 -1.19
CA ALA A 50 -13.57 -9.26 -2.52
C ALA A 50 -13.41 -8.13 -3.53
N THR A 51 -12.29 -8.13 -4.25
CA THR A 51 -11.99 -7.17 -5.31
C THR A 51 -12.12 -7.88 -6.65
N THR A 52 -12.93 -7.31 -7.54
CA THR A 52 -13.04 -7.78 -8.92
C THR A 52 -12.02 -7.07 -9.79
N TYR A 53 -11.12 -7.84 -10.38
CA TYR A 53 -10.14 -7.39 -11.34
C TYR A 53 -10.62 -7.76 -12.75
N LEU A 54 -10.47 -6.86 -13.72
CA LEU A 54 -10.63 -7.21 -15.13
C LEU A 54 -9.24 -7.43 -15.72
N VAL A 55 -8.97 -8.66 -16.10
CA VAL A 55 -7.72 -9.10 -16.72
C VAL A 55 -7.99 -9.33 -18.21
N ASP A 56 -7.53 -8.41 -19.05
CA ASP A 56 -7.89 -8.33 -20.48
C ASP A 56 -9.42 -8.41 -20.72
N GLY A 57 -10.19 -7.81 -19.80
CA GLY A 57 -11.65 -7.80 -19.83
C GLY A 57 -12.32 -9.02 -19.18
N VAL A 58 -11.57 -10.04 -18.78
CA VAL A 58 -12.09 -11.21 -18.07
C VAL A 58 -12.09 -10.96 -16.56
N PRO A 59 -13.22 -11.16 -15.85
CA PRO A 59 -13.28 -10.92 -14.42
C PRO A 59 -12.54 -12.01 -13.64
N VAL A 60 -11.71 -11.58 -12.69
CA VAL A 60 -11.02 -12.41 -11.69
C VAL A 60 -11.28 -11.81 -10.32
N VAL A 61 -11.74 -12.61 -9.36
CA VAL A 61 -12.04 -12.15 -8.00
C VAL A 61 -10.97 -12.63 -7.05
N LEU A 62 -10.32 -11.70 -6.35
CA LEU A 62 -9.34 -11.98 -5.31
C LEU A 62 -9.71 -11.21 -4.04
N THR A 63 -9.45 -11.83 -2.88
CA THR A 63 -9.72 -11.21 -1.57
C THR A 63 -8.43 -11.15 -0.78
N ARG A 64 -7.93 -9.94 -0.50
CA ARG A 64 -6.80 -9.73 0.40
C ARG A 64 -7.21 -10.17 1.82
N PRO A 65 -6.41 -10.98 2.53
CA PRO A 65 -6.72 -11.38 3.90
C PRO A 65 -6.95 -10.17 4.81
N ALA A 66 -7.92 -10.26 5.72
CA ALA A 66 -8.13 -9.24 6.74
C ALA A 66 -7.17 -9.42 7.92
N GLY A 67 -6.72 -8.31 8.49
CA GLY A 67 -6.06 -8.28 9.78
C GLY A 67 -7.04 -8.22 10.96
N PRO A 68 -6.53 -8.04 12.19
CA PRO A 68 -7.33 -7.82 13.38
C PRO A 68 -8.30 -6.64 13.23
N ARG A 69 -9.39 -6.62 14.01
CA ARG A 69 -10.42 -5.57 13.95
C ARG A 69 -9.84 -4.16 14.17
N GLU A 70 -8.88 -4.04 15.07
CA GLU A 70 -8.23 -2.78 15.41
C GLU A 70 -6.89 -2.64 14.67
N GLY A 71 -6.57 -3.51 13.72
CA GLY A 71 -5.28 -3.47 13.04
C GLY A 71 -5.13 -2.23 12.15
N ALA A 72 -3.91 -1.71 12.07
CA ALA A 72 -3.50 -0.71 11.09
C ALA A 72 -2.53 -1.31 10.07
N ILE A 73 -2.44 -0.66 8.92
CA ILE A 73 -1.42 -0.88 7.92
C ILE A 73 -0.63 0.38 7.75
N VAL A 74 0.68 0.22 7.83
CA VAL A 74 1.67 1.13 7.26
C VAL A 74 2.54 0.26 6.37
N ALA A 75 2.38 0.40 5.06
CA ALA A 75 3.10 -0.36 4.07
C ALA A 75 4.08 0.54 3.31
N ASP A 76 5.25 0.00 3.04
CA ASP A 76 6.24 0.67 2.21
C ASP A 76 5.83 0.77 0.74
N ARG A 77 6.68 1.40 -0.09
CA ARG A 77 6.46 1.53 -1.54
C ARG A 77 6.38 0.19 -2.29
N TYR A 78 6.79 -0.89 -1.64
CA TYR A 78 6.72 -2.25 -2.17
C TYR A 78 5.51 -2.99 -1.59
N GLY A 79 4.74 -2.42 -0.66
CA GLY A 79 3.58 -3.07 -0.04
C GLY A 79 3.91 -3.99 1.13
N ARG A 80 5.11 -3.86 1.73
CA ARG A 80 5.53 -4.62 2.92
C ARG A 80 5.17 -3.86 4.18
N THR A 81 4.70 -4.57 5.19
CA THR A 81 4.14 -3.99 6.42
C THR A 81 4.86 -4.49 7.66
N VAL A 82 4.87 -3.69 8.73
CA VAL A 82 5.22 -4.17 10.07
C VAL A 82 3.99 -4.82 10.71
N PRO A 83 4.09 -6.04 11.27
CA PRO A 83 2.97 -6.70 11.93
C PRO A 83 2.62 -6.02 13.26
N GLY A 84 1.40 -6.25 13.76
CA GLY A 84 1.01 -5.84 15.12
C GLY A 84 0.77 -4.33 15.31
N LEU A 85 0.61 -3.56 14.23
CA LEU A 85 0.14 -2.18 14.33
C LEU A 85 -1.35 -2.13 14.63
N VAL A 86 -1.73 -1.25 15.55
CA VAL A 86 -3.11 -0.99 15.94
C VAL A 86 -3.50 0.42 15.48
N ALA A 87 -4.68 0.57 14.87
CA ALA A 87 -5.26 1.84 14.50
C ALA A 87 -5.84 2.50 15.75
N VAL A 88 -5.39 3.71 16.06
CA VAL A 88 -5.95 4.50 17.16
C VAL A 88 -6.98 5.45 16.58
N ALA A 89 -8.18 5.48 17.17
CA ALA A 89 -9.24 6.38 16.73
C ALA A 89 -8.81 7.84 16.91
N ASN A 90 -8.85 8.60 15.82
CA ASN A 90 -8.54 10.02 15.81
C ASN A 90 -9.53 10.83 14.95
N ASP A 91 -10.68 10.24 14.63
CA ASP A 91 -11.70 10.74 13.70
C ASP A 91 -11.27 10.86 12.22
N ASP A 92 -10.14 10.24 11.85
CA ASP A 92 -9.59 10.23 10.48
C ASP A 92 -9.59 11.64 9.85
N PRO A 93 -8.92 12.62 10.47
CA PRO A 93 -8.99 14.02 10.05
C PRO A 93 -8.37 14.14 8.66
N VAL A 94 -9.19 14.54 7.71
CA VAL A 94 -8.79 14.88 6.33
C VAL A 94 -9.17 16.31 6.07
N SER A 95 -8.22 17.10 5.58
CA SER A 95 -8.40 18.49 5.22
C SER A 95 -7.91 18.76 3.80
N TRP A 96 -8.52 19.74 3.15
CA TRP A 96 -8.10 20.18 1.83
C TRP A 96 -8.29 21.68 1.74
N ASP A 97 -7.21 22.39 1.42
CA ASP A 97 -7.28 23.82 1.11
C ASP A 97 -7.43 23.98 -0.41
N PRO A 98 -8.53 24.59 -0.91
CA PRO A 98 -8.71 24.82 -2.34
C PRO A 98 -7.72 25.84 -2.93
N GLY A 99 -6.92 26.52 -2.11
CA GLY A 99 -5.91 27.49 -2.56
C GLY A 99 -6.51 28.71 -3.25
N VAL A 100 -7.76 29.07 -2.90
CA VAL A 100 -8.52 30.12 -3.59
C VAL A 100 -7.95 31.48 -3.25
N SER A 101 -7.56 32.24 -4.28
CA SER A 101 -7.18 33.64 -4.15
C SER A 101 -8.33 34.54 -4.58
N ARG A 102 -8.60 35.60 -3.81
CA ARG A 102 -9.64 36.60 -4.11
C ARG A 102 -9.02 38.00 -4.13
N THR A 103 -9.22 38.71 -5.23
CA THR A 103 -8.81 40.12 -5.38
C THR A 103 -9.97 40.91 -5.97
N GLY A 104 -10.60 41.77 -5.17
CA GLY A 104 -11.84 42.45 -5.56
C GLY A 104 -12.96 41.45 -5.86
N HIS A 105 -13.54 41.54 -7.06
CA HIS A 105 -14.58 40.63 -7.55
C HIS A 105 -14.05 39.40 -8.30
N ILE A 106 -12.73 39.24 -8.37
CA ILE A 106 -12.10 38.12 -9.09
C ILE A 106 -11.77 37.01 -8.10
N THR A 107 -12.26 35.80 -8.38
CA THR A 107 -11.88 34.57 -7.67
C THR A 107 -11.01 33.72 -8.60
N ARG A 108 -9.85 33.28 -8.12
CA ARG A 108 -8.93 32.41 -8.86
C ARG A 108 -8.64 31.14 -8.07
N TRP A 109 -8.48 30.04 -8.81
CA TRP A 109 -8.05 28.74 -8.31
C TRP A 109 -6.65 28.41 -8.86
N PRO A 110 -5.86 27.61 -8.14
CA PRO A 110 -4.57 27.15 -8.64
C PRO A 110 -4.75 26.24 -9.86
N MET A 111 -3.79 26.24 -10.78
CA MET A 111 -3.81 25.37 -11.97
C MET A 111 -3.72 23.89 -11.60
N VAL A 112 -3.00 23.58 -10.52
CA VAL A 112 -2.89 22.24 -9.96
C VAL A 112 -3.78 22.17 -8.73
N ARG A 113 -4.70 21.21 -8.71
CA ARG A 113 -5.54 20.96 -7.53
C ARG A 113 -4.65 20.57 -6.35
N PRO A 114 -4.73 21.27 -5.20
CA PRO A 114 -4.01 20.86 -4.01
C PRO A 114 -4.46 19.47 -3.56
N LEU A 115 -3.53 18.70 -3.03
CA LEU A 115 -3.81 17.34 -2.51
C LEU A 115 -4.40 17.45 -1.11
N ALA A 116 -5.22 16.48 -0.72
CA ALA A 116 -5.72 16.43 0.65
C ALA A 116 -4.58 16.07 1.60
N THR A 117 -4.66 16.60 2.81
CA THR A 117 -3.75 16.29 3.92
C THR A 117 -4.53 15.67 5.05
N GLY A 118 -3.84 14.95 5.93
CA GLY A 118 -4.49 14.38 7.08
C GLY A 118 -3.51 13.92 8.15
N THR A 119 -4.06 13.26 9.16
CA THR A 119 -3.27 12.67 10.22
C THR A 119 -3.82 11.29 10.56
N SER A 120 -2.93 10.33 10.78
CA SER A 120 -3.29 9.00 11.26
C SER A 120 -2.52 8.68 12.54
N LEU A 121 -3.18 8.02 13.48
CA LEU A 121 -2.55 7.52 14.70
C LEU A 121 -2.44 6.00 14.63
N VAL A 122 -1.24 5.49 14.89
CA VAL A 122 -0.99 4.06 15.00
C VAL A 122 -0.25 3.76 16.29
N LEU A 123 -0.63 2.66 16.93
CA LEU A 123 0.02 2.13 18.11
C LEU A 123 0.85 0.90 17.70
N LEU A 124 2.10 0.88 18.13
CA LEU A 124 2.98 -0.27 18.08
C LEU A 124 3.03 -0.91 19.48
N GLU A 125 2.40 -2.08 19.61
CA GLU A 125 2.33 -2.81 20.88
C GLU A 125 3.66 -3.49 21.24
N ASP A 126 4.38 -4.00 20.23
CA ASP A 126 5.70 -4.62 20.41
C ASP A 126 6.82 -3.61 20.08
N PRO A 127 7.49 -3.01 21.09
CA PRO A 127 8.54 -2.02 20.86
C PRO A 127 9.78 -2.59 20.16
N THR A 128 9.96 -3.91 20.10
CA THR A 128 11.10 -4.51 19.40
C THR A 128 11.06 -4.29 17.88
N LEU A 129 9.86 -4.02 17.34
CA LEU A 129 9.63 -3.72 15.93
C LEU A 129 9.78 -2.21 15.59
N GLU A 130 10.14 -1.37 16.56
CA GLU A 130 10.25 0.08 16.35
C GLU A 130 11.25 0.41 15.24
N ALA A 131 12.39 -0.28 15.18
CA ALA A 131 13.38 -0.07 14.13
C ALA A 131 12.81 -0.36 12.73
N SER A 132 12.09 -1.48 12.58
CA SER A 132 11.46 -1.86 11.31
C SER A 132 10.39 -0.85 10.88
N LEU A 133 9.60 -0.33 11.83
CA LEU A 133 8.62 0.71 11.52
C LEU A 133 9.32 2.01 11.09
N TRP A 134 10.37 2.41 11.79
CA TRP A 134 11.17 3.58 11.40
C TRP A 134 11.81 3.42 10.02
N ASP A 135 12.24 2.22 9.65
CA ASP A 135 12.80 1.97 8.32
C ASP A 135 11.76 2.20 7.22
N ILE A 136 10.49 1.86 7.45
CA ILE A 136 9.38 2.19 6.53
C ILE A 136 9.11 3.69 6.54
N LEU A 137 8.95 4.30 7.73
CA LEU A 137 8.55 5.69 7.89
C LEU A 137 9.60 6.69 7.37
N ARG A 138 10.89 6.30 7.35
CA ARG A 138 11.99 7.13 6.82
C ARG A 138 12.22 6.97 5.32
N GLN A 139 11.49 6.07 4.65
CA GLN A 139 11.63 5.94 3.20
C GLN A 139 11.20 7.24 2.52
N ARG A 140 12.03 7.71 1.58
CA ARG A 140 11.71 8.86 0.72
C ARG A 140 10.83 8.42 -0.44
N ALA A 141 9.69 7.81 -0.13
CA ALA A 141 8.76 7.26 -1.10
C ALA A 141 7.32 7.27 -0.56
N PRO A 142 6.31 7.23 -1.45
CA PRO A 142 4.93 6.99 -1.04
C PRO A 142 4.74 5.73 -0.20
N LEU A 143 3.87 5.83 0.80
CA LEU A 143 3.48 4.73 1.67
C LEU A 143 1.98 4.47 1.52
N VAL A 144 1.57 3.23 1.80
CA VAL A 144 0.15 2.91 1.97
C VAL A 144 -0.20 2.92 3.43
N ILE A 145 -1.19 3.72 3.82
CA ILE A 145 -1.70 3.75 5.20
C ILE A 145 -3.20 3.48 5.25
N GLY A 146 -3.67 2.94 6.36
CA GLY A 146 -5.10 2.81 6.66
C GLY A 146 -5.40 1.61 7.54
N PRO A 147 -6.69 1.24 7.67
CA PRO A 147 -7.08 0.12 8.51
C PRO A 147 -6.71 -1.22 7.88
N ALA A 148 -6.34 -2.20 8.72
CA ALA A 148 -6.06 -3.58 8.31
C ALA A 148 -7.32 -4.42 8.06
N ARG A 149 -8.49 -3.78 8.06
CA ARG A 149 -9.79 -4.37 7.77
C ARG A 149 -10.68 -3.30 7.14
N GLU A 150 -11.71 -3.71 6.42
CA GLU A 150 -12.74 -2.77 5.98
C GLU A 150 -13.33 -1.98 7.15
N THR A 151 -13.11 -0.66 7.12
CA THR A 151 -13.70 0.31 8.04
C THR A 151 -14.53 1.29 7.21
N PRO A 152 -15.85 1.40 7.48
CA PRO A 152 -16.70 2.35 6.77
C PRO A 152 -16.15 3.78 6.85
N GLY A 153 -16.02 4.45 5.70
CA GLY A 153 -15.55 5.83 5.61
C GLY A 153 -14.03 6.02 5.62
N VAL A 154 -13.23 5.00 5.97
CA VAL A 154 -11.77 5.11 6.06
C VAL A 154 -11.09 4.18 5.04
N PRO A 155 -10.66 4.70 3.87
CA PRO A 155 -9.99 3.90 2.85
C PRO A 155 -8.51 3.65 3.17
N LEU A 156 -7.90 2.72 2.44
CA LEU A 156 -6.44 2.71 2.28
C LEU A 156 -6.03 3.89 1.40
N ARG A 157 -4.96 4.59 1.78
CA ARG A 157 -4.46 5.78 1.08
C ARG A 157 -3.02 5.58 0.69
N LEU A 158 -2.67 6.04 -0.52
CA LEU A 158 -1.30 6.24 -0.93
C LEU A 158 -0.90 7.67 -0.58
N VAL A 159 0.10 7.83 0.31
CA VAL A 159 0.44 9.14 0.89
C VAL A 159 1.95 9.36 0.93
N THR A 160 2.37 10.62 0.97
CA THR A 160 3.70 11.03 1.44
C THR A 160 3.60 11.50 2.89
N LEU A 161 4.57 11.11 3.71
CA LEU A 161 4.63 11.60 5.08
C LEU A 161 5.29 12.98 5.12
N ASP A 162 4.60 13.92 5.77
CA ASP A 162 5.08 15.29 6.00
C ASP A 162 5.74 15.41 7.37
N ALA A 163 5.21 14.69 8.36
CA ALA A 163 5.72 14.68 9.72
C ALA A 163 5.42 13.35 10.42
N VAL A 164 6.32 12.92 11.28
CA VAL A 164 6.13 11.78 12.19
C VAL A 164 6.50 12.22 13.59
N SER A 165 5.60 12.04 14.55
CA SER A 165 5.91 12.12 15.96
C SER A 165 5.74 10.75 16.62
N ARG A 166 6.51 10.52 17.69
CA ARG A 166 6.55 9.25 18.42
C ARG A 166 6.55 9.53 19.91
N GLN A 167 5.68 8.86 20.65
CA GLN A 167 5.63 8.93 22.11
C GLN A 167 5.39 7.55 22.73
N ARG A 168 5.88 7.35 23.95
CA ARG A 168 5.60 6.14 24.73
C ARG A 168 4.33 6.39 25.56
N ILE A 169 3.35 5.50 25.44
CA ILE A 169 2.03 5.70 26.07
C ILE A 169 1.69 4.69 27.18
N GLY A 170 2.61 3.81 27.55
CA GLY A 170 2.38 2.87 28.64
C GLY A 170 3.65 2.36 29.33
N MET A 171 3.45 1.72 30.49
CA MET A 171 4.54 1.13 31.27
C MET A 171 5.17 -0.08 30.57
N ARG A 172 4.42 -0.77 29.70
CA ARG A 172 4.90 -1.92 28.91
C ARG A 172 5.76 -1.53 27.72
N GLY A 173 5.86 -0.23 27.44
CA GLY A 173 6.68 0.28 26.35
C GLY A 173 5.93 0.45 25.04
N GLU A 174 4.59 0.40 25.03
CA GLU A 174 3.83 0.67 23.81
C GLU A 174 4.14 2.08 23.28
N LEU A 175 4.23 2.17 21.95
CA LEU A 175 4.64 3.39 21.25
C LEU A 175 3.52 3.86 20.33
N GLU A 176 3.09 5.10 20.52
CA GLU A 176 2.16 5.76 19.62
C GLU A 176 2.94 6.60 18.60
N PHE A 177 2.52 6.49 17.35
CA PHE A 177 3.03 7.26 16.23
C PHE A 177 1.90 8.10 15.63
N GLN A 178 2.15 9.39 15.51
CA GLN A 178 1.29 10.29 14.75
C GLN A 178 1.93 10.58 13.40
N LEU A 179 1.20 10.25 12.34
CA LEU A 179 1.63 10.33 10.97
C LEU A 179 0.87 11.48 10.29
N GLY A 180 1.53 12.62 10.10
CA GLY A 180 1.04 13.70 9.26
C GLY A 180 1.36 13.40 7.80
N TRP A 181 0.37 13.51 6.92
CA TRP A 181 0.51 13.06 5.54
C TRP A 181 -0.23 13.94 4.53
N THR A 182 0.22 13.84 3.28
CA THR A 182 -0.42 14.39 2.09
C THR A 182 -0.69 13.26 1.10
N GLU A 183 -1.88 13.22 0.47
CA GLU A 183 -2.20 12.22 -0.55
C GLU A 183 -1.20 12.29 -1.70
N CYS A 184 -0.87 11.15 -2.30
CA CYS A 184 -0.06 11.12 -3.51
C CYS A 184 -0.90 11.51 -4.74
N PRO A 185 -0.35 12.30 -5.68
CA PRO A 185 -1.03 12.56 -6.93
C PRO A 185 -1.12 11.26 -7.74
N ALA A 186 -2.18 11.09 -8.54
CA ALA A 186 -2.39 9.90 -9.36
C ALA A 186 -1.21 9.61 -10.33
N SER A 187 -0.45 10.63 -10.71
CA SER A 187 0.75 10.49 -11.54
C SER A 187 1.91 9.76 -10.85
N GLN A 188 1.92 9.69 -9.52
CA GLN A 188 2.97 9.03 -8.74
C GLN A 188 2.68 7.57 -8.40
N GLY A 189 1.50 7.06 -8.75
CA GLY A 189 1.23 5.63 -8.64
C GLY A 189 -0.24 5.26 -8.63
N THR A 190 -0.52 4.02 -9.02
CA THR A 190 -1.87 3.44 -9.05
C THR A 190 -2.11 2.43 -7.91
N GLY A 191 -1.14 2.31 -7.00
CA GLY A 191 -1.09 1.24 -5.99
C GLY A 191 -0.44 -0.06 -6.48
N ALA A 192 0.03 -0.10 -7.73
CA ALA A 192 0.83 -1.20 -8.27
C ALA A 192 2.19 -1.29 -7.58
N VAL A 193 2.49 -2.42 -6.95
CA VAL A 193 3.76 -2.71 -6.25
C VAL A 193 4.38 -4.01 -6.78
N PRO A 194 5.70 -4.22 -6.69
CA PRO A 194 6.30 -5.48 -7.12
C PRO A 194 5.81 -6.67 -6.27
N VAL A 195 5.58 -7.83 -6.90
CA VAL A 195 5.21 -9.05 -6.17
C VAL A 195 6.35 -9.49 -5.26
N VAL A 196 7.57 -9.57 -5.79
CA VAL A 196 8.82 -9.86 -5.06
C VAL A 196 9.88 -8.87 -5.48
N THR A 197 10.64 -8.37 -4.52
CA THR A 197 11.81 -7.53 -4.72
C THR A 197 13.09 -8.35 -4.73
N TRP A 198 14.13 -7.84 -5.38
CA TRP A 198 15.44 -8.47 -5.36
C TRP A 198 16.07 -8.55 -3.97
N GLY A 199 15.80 -7.56 -3.10
CA GLY A 199 16.28 -7.59 -1.72
C GLY A 199 15.68 -8.74 -0.91
N GLU A 200 14.41 -9.07 -1.12
CA GLU A 200 13.79 -10.24 -0.47
C GLU A 200 14.35 -11.56 -0.99
N TYR A 201 14.67 -11.62 -2.28
CA TYR A 201 15.33 -12.77 -2.87
C TYR A 201 16.71 -12.98 -2.24
N GLU A 202 17.54 -11.94 -2.18
CA GLU A 202 18.85 -12.00 -1.53
C GLU A 202 18.74 -12.36 -0.04
N ALA A 203 17.78 -11.78 0.68
CA ALA A 203 17.54 -12.11 2.08
C ALA A 203 17.13 -13.58 2.29
N ARG A 204 16.39 -14.17 1.33
CA ARG A 204 15.89 -15.55 1.43
C ARG A 204 16.95 -16.59 1.10
N TYR A 205 17.78 -16.34 0.07
CA TYR A 205 18.69 -17.32 -0.50
C TYR A 205 20.18 -17.01 -0.23
N GLY A 206 20.50 -15.85 0.34
CA GLY A 206 21.86 -15.43 0.73
C GLY A 206 22.81 -15.17 -0.43
N THR A 207 22.40 -15.44 -1.67
CA THR A 207 23.15 -15.19 -2.90
C THR A 207 22.19 -15.12 -4.07
N TRP A 208 22.63 -14.48 -5.14
CA TRP A 208 21.89 -14.43 -6.39
C TRP A 208 22.17 -15.69 -7.19
N THR A 209 21.25 -16.66 -7.19
CA THR A 209 21.41 -17.88 -7.99
C THR A 209 20.86 -17.69 -9.39
N THR A 210 21.25 -18.55 -10.34
CA THR A 210 20.84 -18.49 -11.76
C THR A 210 19.40 -18.96 -12.01
N GLY A 211 18.54 -18.95 -10.99
CA GLY A 211 17.13 -19.36 -11.11
C GLY A 211 16.33 -18.36 -11.96
N ALA A 212 15.25 -18.84 -12.57
CA ALA A 212 14.31 -17.94 -13.23
C ALA A 212 13.55 -17.15 -12.16
N TYR A 213 13.20 -15.89 -12.46
CA TYR A 213 12.40 -15.07 -11.55
C TYR A 213 11.06 -15.74 -11.18
N THR A 214 10.51 -16.57 -12.07
CA THR A 214 9.32 -17.39 -11.81
C THR A 214 9.51 -18.38 -10.67
N ASP A 215 10.71 -18.92 -10.48
CA ASP A 215 11.01 -19.86 -9.40
C ASP A 215 10.86 -19.15 -8.05
N VAL A 216 11.33 -17.91 -7.98
CA VAL A 216 11.17 -17.05 -6.79
C VAL A 216 9.69 -16.73 -6.53
N LEU A 217 8.92 -16.48 -7.58
CA LEU A 217 7.47 -16.24 -7.44
C LEU A 217 6.74 -17.48 -6.93
N HIS A 218 7.14 -18.68 -7.35
CA HIS A 218 6.60 -19.93 -6.82
C HIS A 218 6.97 -20.12 -5.34
N ASP A 219 8.26 -20.02 -5.02
CA ASP A 219 8.78 -20.34 -3.69
C ASP A 219 8.38 -19.33 -2.61
N LEU A 220 8.51 -18.03 -2.90
CA LEU A 220 8.30 -16.97 -1.91
C LEU A 220 6.87 -16.44 -1.94
N ALA A 221 6.34 -16.21 -3.16
CA ALA A 221 5.03 -15.59 -3.33
C ALA A 221 3.90 -16.62 -3.48
N GLY A 222 4.19 -17.91 -3.63
CA GLY A 222 3.16 -18.95 -3.79
C GLY A 222 2.43 -18.87 -5.14
N MET A 223 3.12 -18.45 -6.21
CA MET A 223 2.54 -18.42 -7.55
C MET A 223 2.05 -19.83 -7.96
N PRO A 224 0.85 -20.00 -8.53
CA PRO A 224 0.38 -21.30 -9.03
C PRO A 224 1.23 -21.79 -10.21
N VAL A 225 1.47 -23.11 -10.28
CA VAL A 225 2.18 -23.79 -11.39
C VAL A 225 1.42 -23.65 -12.70
#